data_AF-A0A973JFA2-F1
#
_entry.id   AF-A0A973JFA2-F1
#
_cell.length_a   1.000
_cell.length_b   1.000
_cell.length_c   1.000
_cell.angle_alpha   90.00
_cell.angle_beta   90.00
_cell.angle_gamma   90.00
#
_symmetry.space_group_name_H-M   'P 1'
#
loop_
_entity.id
_entity.type
_entity.pdbx_description
1 polymer ?
#
loop_
_entity_poly.entity_id
_entity_poly.type
_entity_poly.pdbx_seq_one_letter_code
_entity_poly.pdbx_strand_id
1 'polypeptide(L)' 'MGMTITEKILCHHTDLKEVQPGMLINAKVDIALGNDITAPIAI' A
#
# COMPACT_ATOMS: atom_id res chain seq x y z
N MET A 1 9.72 9.02 18.70
CA MET A 1 10.32 8.60 17.41
C MET A 1 9.21 8.69 16.38
N GLY A 2 9.45 9.29 15.21
CA GLY A 2 8.40 9.52 14.20
C GLY A 2 8.38 8.46 13.10
N MET A 3 7.31 8.45 12.29
CA MET A 3 7.17 7.54 11.14
C MET A 3 8.33 7.69 10.13
N THR A 4 8.79 6.56 9.61
CA THR A 4 9.67 6.42 8.44
C THR A 4 8.98 6.93 7.17
N ILE A 5 9.73 7.04 6.07
CA ILE A 5 9.15 7.43 4.78
C ILE A 5 8.14 6.39 4.26
N THR A 6 8.43 5.10 4.43
CA THR A 6 7.52 4.01 4.03
C THR A 6 6.21 4.07 4.82
N GLU A 7 6.28 4.25 6.14
CA GLU A 7 5.10 4.38 6.98
C GLU A 7 4.29 5.63 6.62
N LYS A 8 4.94 6.76 6.31
CA LYS A 8 4.24 7.97 5.83
C LYS A 8 3.51 7.75 4.51
N ILE A 9 4.14 7.08 3.54
CA ILE A 9 3.52 6.77 2.25
C ILE A 9 2.32 5.85 2.46
N LEU A 10 2.49 4.76 3.20
CA LEU A 10 1.41 3.83 3.49
C LEU A 10 0.25 4.54 4.23
N CYS A 11 0.55 5.27 5.30
CA CYS A 11 -0.42 6.04 6.08
C CYS A 11 -1.22 7.01 5.21
N HIS A 12 -0.56 7.72 4.28
CA HIS A 12 -1.21 8.67 3.36
C HIS A 12 -2.27 8.01 2.45
N HIS A 13 -2.13 6.72 2.14
CA HIS A 13 -3.07 5.98 1.30
C HIS A 13 -4.12 5.22 2.13
N THR A 14 -4.23 5.51 3.43
CA THR A 14 -5.23 4.94 4.34
C THR A 14 -6.01 6.05 5.06
N ASP A 15 -7.09 5.70 5.74
CA ASP A 15 -7.80 6.62 6.66
C ASP A 15 -7.18 6.65 8.07
N LEU A 16 -5.98 6.09 8.25
CA LEU A 16 -5.29 6.01 9.54
C LEU A 16 -4.43 7.26 9.79
N LYS A 17 -4.24 7.61 11.06
CA LYS A 17 -3.38 8.74 11.49
C LYS A 17 -1.91 8.35 11.67
N GLU A 18 -1.66 7.06 11.84
CA GLU A 18 -0.33 6.47 11.97
C GLU A 18 -0.36 5.01 11.52
N VAL A 19 0.80 4.50 11.10
CA VAL A 19 1.01 3.08 10.80
C VAL A 19 2.35 2.65 11.39
N GLN A 20 2.47 1.35 11.71
CA GLN A 20 3.68 0.77 12.29
C GLN A 20 3.92 -0.64 11.76
N PRO A 21 5.14 -1.20 11.90
CA PRO A 21 5.47 -2.52 11.38
C PRO A 21 4.60 -3.61 12.04
N GLY A 22 4.14 -4.56 11.22
CA GLY A 22 3.27 -5.66 11.67
C GLY A 22 1.77 -5.32 11.71
N MET A 23 1.39 -4.07 11.45
CA MET A 23 -0.02 -3.67 11.34
C MET A 23 -0.58 -4.07 9.97
N LEU A 24 -1.76 -4.72 9.96
CA LEU A 24 -2.53 -4.95 8.73
C LEU A 24 -3.32 -3.69 8.39
N ILE A 25 -3.18 -3.20 7.16
CA ILE A 25 -3.84 -1.97 6.67
C ILE A 25 -4.48 -2.20 5.31
N ASN A 26 -5.52 -1.43 4.99
CA ASN A 26 -6.05 -1.31 3.63
C ASN A 26 -5.60 0.02 3.04
N ALA A 27 -4.70 -0.04 2.06
CA ALA A 27 -4.18 1.13 1.37
C ALA A 27 -4.71 1.21 -0.06
N LYS A 28 -5.06 2.42 -0.50
CA LYS A 28 -5.45 2.68 -1.89
C LYS A 28 -4.25 2.53 -2.81
N VAL A 29 -4.42 1.76 -3.89
CA VAL A 29 -3.41 1.60 -4.94
C VAL A 29 -3.64 2.66 -6.02
N ASP A 30 -2.59 3.42 -6.35
CA ASP A 30 -2.68 4.44 -7.40
C ASP A 30 -2.57 3.86 -8.81
N ILE A 31 -1.66 2.89 -9.01
CA ILE A 31 -1.41 2.23 -10.28
C ILE A 31 -1.16 0.74 -10.04
N ALA A 32 -1.85 -0.11 -10.80
CA ALA A 32 -1.55 -1.53 -10.90
C ALA A 32 -1.06 -1.84 -12.33
N LEU A 33 0.12 -2.45 -12.45
CA LEU A 33 0.68 -2.87 -13.73
C LEU A 33 0.61 -4.40 -13.82
N GLY A 34 0.01 -4.91 -14.89
CA GLY A 34 -0.05 -6.33 -15.19
C GLY A 34 0.89 -6.68 -16.34
N ASN A 35 1.61 -7.80 -16.23
CA ASN A 35 2.39 -8.36 -17.34
C ASN A 35 1.58 -9.40 -18.11
N ASP A 36 2.08 -9.79 -19.28
CA ASP A 36 1.52 -10.78 -20.21
C ASP A 36 1.11 -12.12 -19.57
N ILE A 37 1.86 -12.62 -18.59
CA ILE A 37 1.57 -13.91 -17.92
C ILE A 37 0.59 -13.75 -16.75
N THR A 38 0.64 -12.64 -16.00
CA THR A 38 -0.18 -12.49 -14.79
C THR A 38 -1.51 -11.77 -15.03
N ALA A 39 -1.56 -10.83 -16.00
CA ALA A 39 -2.77 -10.08 -16.31
C ALA A 39 -3.95 -10.96 -16.74
N PRO A 40 -3.77 -12.02 -17.57
CA PRO A 40 -4.88 -12.89 -17.94
C PRO A 40 -5.47 -13.70 -16.78
N ILE A 41 -4.71 -13.96 -15.70
CA ILE A 41 -5.21 -14.65 -14.50
C ILE A 41 -5.93 -13.67 -13.57
N ALA A 42 -5.54 -12.39 -13.60
CA ALA A 42 -6.08 -11.35 -12.73
C ALA A 42 -7.42 -10.76 -13.23
N ILE A 43 -7.81 -11.00 -14.48
CA ILE A 43 -9.07 -10.56 -15.12
C ILE A 43 -10.02 -11.76 -15.23
#